data_AF-A0A8A3P8D5-F1
#
_entry.id   AF-A0A8A3P8D5-F1
#
_cell.length_a   1.000
_cell.length_b   1.000
_cell.length_c   1.000
_cell.angle_alpha   90.00
_cell.angle_beta   90.00
_cell.angle_gamma   90.00
#
_symmetry.space_group_name_H-M   'P 1'
#
loop_
_entity.id
_entity.type
_entity.pdbx_description
1 polymer ?
#
loop_
_entity_poly.entity_id
_entity_poly.type
_entity_poly.pdbx_seq_one_letter_code
_entity_poly.pdbx_strand_id
1 'polypeptide(L)'
;MASHPPPEPPVHLIIDPESDLTIRLVNRQTTKDPNTEKVSEEITVRATYKVCRQTLTDNSPVFSASLGGWGIESKRTIVDVEDGTVKSYELWFRILHNAMVPEIYDLDIKEVVAWSEQWMSRLKVDKISLDDMKSLLYPAKEPDCIREFKWMTRKLVYGMSEHIQETNPTTHRHLHLANNVMGALNGARGNLHSKLIKGLFDPIDWFLKQMCKCKEALLFSSCKGLSKTGIWPLETHHKKNVQEILDSFDKFVCVIATNTCLSCRSKLSPSAIENVRISIQAQFGGLCLDCMDHSMPDSEERFAYFAHDIGKRWDTDCRITHGQPSWYWSHMGQRPDILGNIYIFMDNWMGLLM
;
A
#
# COMPACT_ATOMS: atom_id res chain seq x y z
N MET A 1 -7.38 44.48 1.02
CA MET A 1 -7.35 43.58 2.18
C MET A 1 -8.58 42.71 2.09
N ALA A 2 -8.45 41.45 1.69
CA ALA A 2 -9.57 40.52 1.72
C ALA A 2 -9.87 40.22 3.20
N SER A 3 -11.01 40.69 3.69
CA SER A 3 -11.49 40.34 5.03
C SER A 3 -11.74 38.84 5.04
N HIS A 4 -10.97 38.11 5.87
CA HIS A 4 -11.29 36.71 6.14
C HIS A 4 -12.74 36.64 6.65
N PRO A 5 -13.55 35.68 6.16
CA PRO A 5 -14.88 35.47 6.72
C PRO A 5 -14.77 35.23 8.24
N PRO A 6 -15.72 35.73 9.04
CA PRO A 6 -15.70 35.51 10.47
C PRO A 6 -15.67 34.00 10.76
N PRO A 7 -14.93 33.57 11.81
CA PRO A 7 -14.85 32.15 12.15
C PRO A 7 -16.26 31.61 12.44
N GLU A 8 -16.54 30.41 11.93
CA GLU A 8 -17.81 29.74 12.17
C GLU A 8 -18.03 29.57 13.69
N PRO A 9 -19.28 29.74 14.16
CA PRO A 9 -19.58 29.58 15.58
C PRO A 9 -19.27 28.15 16.04
N PRO A 10 -18.80 27.96 17.29
CA PRO A 10 -18.51 26.63 17.82
C PRO A 10 -19.76 25.74 17.82
N VAL A 11 -19.59 24.47 17.45
CA VAL A 11 -20.68 23.48 17.50
C VAL A 11 -20.88 23.01 18.95
N HIS A 12 -22.11 23.00 19.43
CA HIS A 12 -22.45 22.56 20.79
C HIS A 12 -23.22 21.25 20.75
N LEU A 13 -22.64 20.19 21.32
CA LEU A 13 -23.18 18.83 21.27
C LEU A 13 -23.42 18.30 22.68
N ILE A 14 -24.61 17.75 22.89
CA ILE A 14 -24.98 17.03 24.11
C ILE A 14 -24.96 15.54 23.80
N ILE A 15 -23.96 14.84 24.34
CA ILE A 15 -23.79 13.39 24.18
C ILE A 15 -24.50 12.68 25.33
N ASP A 16 -24.38 13.23 26.54
CA ASP A 16 -25.03 12.74 27.74
C ASP A 16 -25.84 13.88 28.41
N PRO A 17 -27.17 13.76 28.54
CA PRO A 17 -28.00 14.73 29.25
C PRO A 17 -27.60 14.94 30.73
N GLU A 18 -27.02 13.91 31.37
CA GLU A 18 -26.55 13.94 32.77
C GLU A 18 -25.06 14.31 32.87
N SER A 19 -24.48 14.90 31.81
CA SER A 19 -23.06 15.23 31.73
C SER A 19 -22.51 16.03 32.93
N ASP A 20 -21.35 15.62 33.42
CA ASP A 20 -20.55 16.32 34.44
C ASP A 20 -19.25 16.93 33.87
N LEU A 21 -18.96 16.67 32.59
CA LEU A 21 -17.73 17.08 31.91
C LEU A 21 -18.04 17.74 30.55
N THR A 22 -17.29 18.80 30.26
CA THR A 22 -17.27 19.44 28.93
C THR A 22 -15.92 19.22 28.28
N ILE A 23 -15.88 18.55 27.13
CA ILE A 23 -14.68 18.46 26.30
C ILE A 23 -14.76 19.52 25.21
N ARG A 24 -13.69 20.27 24.95
CA ARG A 24 -13.62 21.27 23.88
C ARG A 24 -12.61 20.85 22.82
N LEU A 25 -13.03 20.74 21.56
CA LEU A 25 -12.11 20.61 20.45
C LEU A 25 -11.57 22.00 20.11
N VAL A 26 -10.26 22.20 20.24
CA VAL A 26 -9.62 23.51 20.02
C VAL A 26 -8.60 23.46 18.88
N ASN A 27 -8.39 24.61 18.24
CA ASN A 27 -7.28 24.85 17.34
C ASN A 27 -6.37 25.92 17.98
N ARG A 28 -5.09 25.58 18.16
CA ARG A 28 -4.08 26.49 18.70
C ARG A 28 -3.23 27.06 17.59
N GLN A 29 -3.23 28.37 17.44
CA GLN A 29 -2.32 29.08 16.55
C GLN A 29 -1.34 29.89 17.37
N THR A 30 -0.04 29.59 17.19
CA THR A 30 1.04 30.32 17.82
C THR A 30 1.57 31.35 16.84
N THR A 31 1.37 32.62 17.14
CA THR A 31 1.90 33.75 16.37
C THR A 31 3.10 34.35 17.10
N LYS A 32 4.19 34.63 16.39
CA LYS A 32 5.34 35.36 16.93
C LYS A 32 5.33 36.76 16.33
N ASP A 33 5.24 37.77 17.18
CA ASP A 33 5.36 39.16 16.74
C ASP A 33 6.78 39.38 16.14
N PRO A 34 6.88 39.80 14.87
CA PRO A 34 8.16 39.92 14.19
C PRO A 34 9.05 41.04 14.74
N ASN A 35 8.49 42.00 15.48
CA ASN A 35 9.22 43.15 16.02
C ASN A 35 9.54 43.01 17.51
N THR A 36 8.66 42.35 18.28
CA THR A 36 8.82 42.22 19.74
C THR A 36 9.28 40.83 20.19
N GLU A 37 9.38 39.89 19.24
CA GLU A 37 9.60 38.45 19.50
C GLU A 37 8.59 37.79 20.44
N LYS A 38 7.53 38.50 20.81
CA LYS A 38 6.52 38.03 21.74
C LYS A 38 5.68 36.95 21.06
N VAL A 39 5.58 35.81 21.73
CA VAL A 39 4.75 34.70 21.30
C VAL A 39 3.35 34.89 21.87
N SER A 40 2.34 34.96 21.01
CA SER A 40 0.92 34.91 21.36
C SER A 40 0.32 33.60 20.90
N GLU A 41 -0.53 33.02 21.75
CA GLU A 41 -1.28 31.81 21.46
C GLU A 41 -2.76 32.19 21.34
N GLU A 42 -3.34 31.91 20.17
CA GLU A 42 -4.76 32.07 19.91
C GLU A 42 -5.42 30.69 19.95
N ILE A 43 -6.43 30.55 20.80
CA ILE A 43 -7.19 29.30 20.96
C ILE A 43 -8.58 29.51 20.38
N THR A 44 -8.89 28.83 19.29
CA THR A 44 -10.23 28.82 18.70
C THR A 44 -10.96 27.53 19.08
N VAL A 45 -12.10 27.64 19.75
CA VAL A 45 -12.95 26.49 20.06
C VAL A 45 -13.78 26.14 18.82
N ARG A 46 -13.64 24.92 18.32
CA ARG A 46 -14.40 24.41 17.16
C ARG A 46 -15.68 23.70 17.58
N ALA A 47 -15.64 22.97 18.69
CA ALA A 47 -16.81 22.30 19.24
C ALA A 47 -16.70 22.07 20.74
N THR A 48 -17.85 21.89 21.39
CA THR A 48 -17.96 21.48 22.80
C THR A 48 -18.86 20.26 22.92
N TYR A 49 -18.42 19.27 23.70
CA TYR A 49 -19.13 18.02 23.93
C TYR A 49 -19.46 17.90 25.41
N LYS A 50 -20.75 17.78 25.74
CA LYS A 50 -21.23 17.46 27.07
C LYS A 50 -21.28 15.94 27.23
N VAL A 51 -20.44 15.41 28.11
CA VAL A 51 -20.18 13.97 28.31
C VAL A 51 -20.15 13.63 29.79
N CYS A 52 -20.32 12.35 30.13
CA CYS A 52 -20.14 11.82 31.48
C CYS A 52 -18.71 11.30 31.66
N ARG A 53 -17.99 11.84 32.65
CA ARG A 53 -16.62 11.44 32.99
C ARG A 53 -16.55 9.95 33.30
N GLN A 54 -17.45 9.47 34.14
CA GLN A 54 -17.45 8.07 34.59
C GLN A 54 -17.57 7.12 33.40
N THR A 55 -18.51 7.41 32.49
CA THR A 55 -18.71 6.65 31.26
C THR A 55 -17.44 6.64 30.38
N LEU A 56 -16.76 7.77 30.23
CA LEU A 56 -15.49 7.81 29.49
C LEU A 56 -14.38 7.01 30.17
N THR A 57 -14.24 7.09 31.50
CA THR A 57 -13.19 6.37 32.24
C THR A 57 -13.42 4.87 32.27
N ASP A 58 -14.68 4.43 32.28
CA ASP A 58 -15.04 3.01 32.31
C ASP A 58 -14.88 2.33 30.94
N ASN A 59 -15.08 3.09 29.85
CA ASN A 59 -15.11 2.54 28.50
C ASN A 59 -13.87 2.86 27.65
N SER A 60 -12.93 3.69 28.13
CA SER A 60 -11.71 4.02 27.40
C SER A 60 -10.48 4.07 28.32
N PRO A 61 -9.46 3.22 28.09
CA PRO A 61 -8.21 3.26 28.85
C PRO A 61 -7.48 4.62 28.77
N VAL A 62 -7.60 5.32 27.64
CA VAL A 62 -7.00 6.65 27.44
C VAL A 62 -7.67 7.70 28.34
N PHE A 63 -9.01 7.70 28.40
CA PHE A 63 -9.75 8.60 29.27
C PHE A 63 -9.65 8.19 30.74
N SER A 64 -9.57 6.88 31.04
CA SER A 64 -9.27 6.38 32.38
C SER A 64 -7.96 6.95 32.91
N ALA A 65 -6.89 6.88 32.11
CA ALA A 65 -5.58 7.40 32.49
C ALA A 65 -5.56 8.93 32.66
N SER A 66 -6.21 9.67 31.75
CA SER A 66 -6.19 11.14 31.75
C SER A 66 -7.19 11.79 32.72
N LEU A 67 -8.39 11.22 32.87
CA LEU A 67 -9.48 11.79 33.68
C LEU A 67 -9.65 11.13 35.05
N GLY A 68 -9.18 9.88 35.23
CA GLY A 68 -9.17 9.17 36.51
C GLY A 68 -7.84 9.23 37.25
N GLY A 69 -6.77 9.71 36.60
CA GLY A 69 -5.41 9.77 37.13
C GLY A 69 -5.09 11.00 37.97
N TRP A 70 -3.79 11.21 38.20
CA TRP A 70 -3.23 12.31 39.02
C TRP A 70 -3.07 13.63 38.23
N GLY A 71 -3.40 13.61 36.93
CA GLY A 71 -3.30 14.75 36.02
C GLY A 71 -4.21 15.91 36.43
N ILE A 72 -3.93 17.09 35.90
CA ILE A 72 -4.72 18.30 36.21
C ILE A 72 -6.14 18.16 35.63
N GLU A 73 -6.29 17.39 34.55
CA GLU A 73 -7.51 17.08 33.82
C GLU A 73 -8.52 16.28 34.67
N SER A 74 -8.06 15.51 35.66
CA SER A 74 -8.95 14.73 36.54
C SER A 74 -9.79 15.61 37.48
N LYS A 75 -9.34 16.84 37.73
CA LYS A 75 -10.03 17.81 38.62
C LYS A 75 -10.79 18.89 37.86
N ARG A 76 -10.70 18.93 36.52
CA ARG A 76 -11.30 19.98 35.70
C ARG A 76 -12.63 19.53 35.13
N THR A 77 -13.63 20.42 35.16
CA THR A 77 -14.93 20.21 34.49
C THR A 77 -14.89 20.57 32.99
N ILE A 78 -13.79 21.15 32.52
CA ILE A 78 -13.52 21.47 31.12
C ILE A 78 -12.15 20.93 30.72
N VAL A 79 -12.10 20.13 29.66
CA VAL A 79 -10.87 19.54 29.11
C VAL A 79 -10.77 19.88 27.63
N ASP A 80 -9.60 20.34 27.20
CA ASP A 80 -9.35 20.67 25.80
C ASP A 80 -8.69 19.49 25.09
N VAL A 81 -9.13 19.20 23.86
CA VAL A 81 -8.53 18.21 22.97
C VAL A 81 -8.15 18.88 21.65
N GLU A 82 -7.09 18.38 21.05
CA GLU A 82 -6.51 18.85 19.79
C GLU A 82 -6.50 17.68 18.80
N ASP A 83 -6.32 17.99 17.52
CA ASP A 83 -6.21 17.00 16.43
C ASP A 83 -7.45 16.12 16.21
N GLY A 84 -8.37 16.61 15.36
CA GLY A 84 -9.51 15.82 14.88
C GLY A 84 -10.58 16.67 14.19
N THR A 85 -11.69 16.03 13.82
CA THR A 85 -12.88 16.70 13.28
C THR A 85 -13.99 16.72 14.33
N VAL A 86 -14.97 17.61 14.13
CA VAL A 86 -16.12 17.69 15.05
C VAL A 86 -16.86 16.35 15.10
N LYS A 87 -17.09 15.75 13.93
CA LYS A 87 -17.77 14.45 13.78
C LYS A 87 -16.95 13.28 14.31
N SER A 88 -15.62 13.26 14.16
CA SER A 88 -14.81 12.13 14.65
C SER A 88 -14.90 12.00 16.17
N TYR A 89 -14.83 13.13 16.89
CA TYR A 89 -14.99 13.14 18.33
C TYR A 89 -16.44 12.86 18.75
N GLU A 90 -17.42 13.41 18.04
CA GLU A 90 -18.83 13.10 18.30
C GLU A 90 -19.10 11.58 18.19
N LEU A 91 -18.62 10.94 17.12
CA LEU A 91 -18.73 9.50 16.93
C LEU A 91 -18.14 8.72 18.12
N TRP A 92 -16.88 8.99 18.47
CA TRP A 92 -16.23 8.28 19.58
C TRP A 92 -16.96 8.48 20.90
N PHE A 93 -17.39 9.71 21.21
CA PHE A 93 -18.12 9.97 22.45
C PHE A 93 -19.48 9.26 22.45
N ARG A 94 -20.21 9.26 21.34
CA ARG A 94 -21.49 8.54 21.23
C ARG A 94 -21.32 7.03 21.33
N ILE A 95 -20.27 6.46 20.74
CA ILE A 95 -19.94 5.04 20.89
C ILE A 95 -19.69 4.71 22.37
N LEU A 96 -18.82 5.48 23.05
CA LEU A 96 -18.48 5.25 24.45
C LEU A 96 -19.67 5.41 25.40
N HIS A 97 -20.62 6.30 25.07
CA HIS A 97 -21.84 6.52 25.85
C HIS A 97 -23.02 5.66 25.40
N ASN A 98 -22.84 4.78 24.41
CA ASN A 98 -23.94 4.05 23.78
C ASN A 98 -25.12 4.97 23.36
N ALA A 99 -24.79 6.18 22.90
CA ALA A 99 -25.70 7.28 22.55
C ALA A 99 -25.66 7.59 21.04
N MET A 100 -25.53 6.53 20.24
CA MET A 100 -25.52 6.63 18.78
C MET A 100 -26.86 7.18 18.27
N VAL A 101 -26.78 8.13 17.34
CA VAL A 101 -27.94 8.71 16.66
C VAL A 101 -27.86 8.40 15.16
N PRO A 102 -29.00 8.28 14.45
CA PRO A 102 -29.02 7.95 13.02
C PRO A 102 -28.06 8.79 12.16
N GLU A 103 -27.97 10.08 12.44
CA GLU A 103 -27.17 11.07 11.68
C GLU A 103 -25.65 10.84 11.80
N ILE A 104 -25.21 10.04 12.77
CA ILE A 104 -23.80 9.69 12.98
C ILE A 104 -23.40 8.45 12.19
N TYR A 105 -24.37 7.66 11.75
CA TYR A 105 -24.14 6.65 10.73
C TYR A 105 -23.95 7.29 9.34
N ASP A 106 -24.42 8.54 9.17
CA ASP A 106 -24.21 9.37 7.97
C ASP A 106 -22.90 10.18 8.06
N LEU A 107 -21.80 9.53 8.43
CA LEU A 107 -20.48 10.11 8.22
C LEU A 107 -20.31 10.37 6.72
N ASP A 108 -20.04 11.62 6.35
CA ASP A 108 -19.80 11.94 4.95
C ASP A 108 -18.52 11.21 4.55
N ILE A 109 -18.67 10.23 3.66
CA ILE A 109 -17.55 9.45 3.15
C ILE A 109 -16.45 10.35 2.59
N LYS A 110 -16.80 11.56 2.11
CA LYS A 110 -15.83 12.56 1.64
C LYS A 110 -14.95 13.10 2.77
N GLU A 111 -15.49 13.28 3.97
CA GLU A 111 -14.69 13.69 5.14
C GLU A 111 -13.72 12.58 5.54
N VAL A 112 -14.17 11.32 5.49
CA VAL A 112 -13.32 10.15 5.79
C VAL A 112 -12.21 10.01 4.76
N VAL A 113 -12.54 10.15 3.46
CA VAL A 113 -11.56 10.14 2.36
C VAL A 113 -10.54 11.26 2.53
N ALA A 114 -10.98 12.52 2.71
CA ALA A 114 -10.07 13.65 2.89
C ALA A 114 -9.16 13.51 4.12
N TRP A 115 -9.69 13.02 5.24
CA TRP A 115 -8.90 12.71 6.42
C TRP A 115 -7.88 11.59 6.13
N SER A 116 -8.29 10.53 5.44
CA SER A 116 -7.43 9.39 5.14
C SER A 116 -6.26 9.76 4.22
N GLU A 117 -6.49 10.60 3.20
CA GLU A 117 -5.44 11.13 2.34
C GLU A 117 -4.43 11.94 3.16
N GLN A 118 -4.92 12.82 4.04
CA GLN A 118 -4.06 13.61 4.91
C GLN A 118 -3.26 12.71 5.86
N TRP A 119 -3.90 11.72 6.48
CA TRP A 119 -3.24 10.79 7.39
C TRP A 119 -2.17 9.97 6.66
N MET A 120 -2.50 9.39 5.52
CA MET A 120 -1.59 8.62 4.67
C MET A 120 -0.41 9.47 4.17
N SER A 121 -0.64 10.74 3.80
CA SER A 121 0.45 11.62 3.36
C SER A 121 1.46 11.95 4.47
N ARG A 122 1.04 11.89 5.74
CA ARG A 122 1.91 12.08 6.91
C ARG A 122 2.68 10.80 7.25
N LEU A 123 2.19 9.65 6.81
CA LEU A 123 2.91 8.40 6.94
C LEU A 123 4.16 8.46 6.05
N LYS A 124 5.32 8.28 6.66
CA LYS A 124 6.57 8.05 5.93
C LYS A 124 6.55 6.60 5.43
N VAL A 125 5.77 6.35 4.37
CA VAL A 125 5.50 5.00 3.83
C VAL A 125 6.76 4.24 3.41
N ASP A 126 7.88 4.92 3.23
CA ASP A 126 9.21 4.36 3.00
C ASP A 126 9.84 3.75 4.26
N LYS A 127 9.39 4.15 5.46
CA LYS A 127 9.91 3.71 6.76
C LYS A 127 9.02 2.71 7.48
N ILE A 128 7.84 2.44 6.93
CA ILE A 128 6.88 1.49 7.49
C ILE A 128 7.43 0.06 7.31
N SER A 129 7.28 -0.77 8.33
CA SER A 129 7.68 -2.18 8.24
C SER A 129 6.76 -2.95 7.30
N LEU A 130 7.23 -4.08 6.75
CA LEU A 130 6.36 -4.91 5.91
C LEU A 130 5.14 -5.44 6.69
N ASP A 131 5.29 -5.72 7.99
CA ASP A 131 4.17 -6.17 8.83
C ASP A 131 3.12 -5.09 9.06
N ASP A 132 3.56 -3.84 9.27
CA ASP A 132 2.64 -2.71 9.37
C ASP A 132 1.93 -2.45 8.03
N MET A 133 2.63 -2.59 6.89
CA MET A 133 2.00 -2.46 5.57
C MET A 133 0.84 -3.44 5.39
N LYS A 134 0.94 -4.69 5.89
CA LYS A 134 -0.16 -5.67 5.84
C LYS A 134 -1.41 -5.18 6.57
N SER A 135 -1.26 -4.36 7.60
CA SER A 135 -2.36 -3.77 8.36
C SER A 135 -2.91 -2.49 7.74
N LEU A 136 -2.15 -1.87 6.84
CA LEU A 136 -2.50 -0.62 6.17
C LEU A 136 -3.13 -0.80 4.79
N LEU A 137 -3.11 -2.01 4.22
CA LEU A 137 -3.66 -2.23 2.89
C LEU A 137 -5.18 -1.97 2.83
N TYR A 138 -5.96 -2.44 3.80
CA TYR A 138 -7.41 -2.16 3.85
C TYR A 138 -7.72 -0.66 4.00
N PRO A 139 -7.17 0.05 5.01
CA PRO A 139 -7.43 1.49 5.16
C PRO A 139 -6.79 2.34 4.06
N ALA A 140 -5.95 1.77 3.18
CA ALA A 140 -5.53 2.44 1.95
C ALA A 140 -6.46 2.13 0.77
N LYS A 141 -7.01 0.92 0.67
CA LYS A 141 -7.93 0.54 -0.40
C LYS A 141 -9.27 1.26 -0.25
N GLU A 142 -9.90 1.15 0.92
CA GLU A 142 -11.29 1.56 1.10
C GLU A 142 -11.51 3.06 0.86
N PRO A 143 -10.63 3.95 1.33
CA PRO A 143 -10.71 5.38 1.04
C PRO A 143 -10.07 5.80 -0.29
N ASP A 144 -9.66 4.84 -1.13
CA ASP A 144 -9.09 5.08 -2.45
C ASP A 144 -7.72 5.80 -2.47
N CYS A 145 -6.87 5.50 -1.47
CA CYS A 145 -5.48 5.97 -1.37
C CYS A 145 -4.55 5.22 -2.34
N ILE A 146 -4.77 5.44 -3.64
CA ILE A 146 -4.19 4.63 -4.73
C ILE A 146 -2.66 4.60 -4.75
N ARG A 147 -2.00 5.71 -4.38
CA ARG A 147 -0.53 5.83 -4.42
C ARG A 147 0.11 4.96 -3.34
N GLU A 148 -0.41 5.05 -2.12
CA GLU A 148 0.04 4.31 -0.96
C GLU A 148 -0.28 2.83 -1.10
N PHE A 149 -1.49 2.49 -1.57
CA PHE A 149 -1.86 1.12 -1.84
C PHE A 149 -0.92 0.46 -2.86
N LYS A 150 -0.68 1.12 -3.99
CA LYS A 150 0.30 0.65 -5.00
C LYS A 150 1.70 0.48 -4.39
N TRP A 151 2.17 1.46 -3.62
CA TRP A 151 3.50 1.41 -3.03
C TRP A 151 3.66 0.25 -2.04
N MET A 152 2.71 0.09 -1.12
CA MET A 152 2.75 -0.96 -0.10
C MET A 152 2.64 -2.35 -0.72
N THR A 153 1.71 -2.54 -1.67
CA THR A 153 1.57 -3.83 -2.37
C THR A 153 2.83 -4.20 -3.15
N ARG A 154 3.50 -3.22 -3.78
CA ARG A 154 4.82 -3.43 -4.38
C ARG A 154 5.83 -3.88 -3.33
N LYS A 155 5.98 -3.14 -2.23
CA LYS A 155 6.97 -3.45 -1.18
C LYS A 155 6.76 -4.84 -0.58
N LEU A 156 5.52 -5.23 -0.32
CA LEU A 156 5.18 -6.57 0.16
C LEU A 156 5.59 -7.66 -0.84
N VAL A 157 5.27 -7.48 -2.12
CA VAL A 157 5.56 -8.47 -3.17
C VAL A 157 7.07 -8.71 -3.35
N TYR A 158 7.90 -7.67 -3.21
CA TYR A 158 9.36 -7.81 -3.33
C TYR A 158 10.03 -8.23 -2.01
N GLY A 159 9.52 -7.75 -0.86
CA GLY A 159 10.19 -7.87 0.44
C GLY A 159 9.72 -9.02 1.32
N MET A 160 8.54 -9.59 1.08
CA MET A 160 8.06 -10.73 1.86
C MET A 160 8.68 -12.04 1.37
N SER A 161 9.25 -12.81 2.29
CA SER A 161 9.70 -14.18 2.03
C SER A 161 8.51 -15.16 2.06
N GLU A 162 7.67 -15.00 3.06
CA GLU A 162 6.53 -15.87 3.34
C GLU A 162 5.29 -15.47 2.53
N HIS A 163 4.21 -16.25 2.72
CA HIS A 163 2.91 -15.93 2.16
C HIS A 163 2.44 -14.56 2.65
N ILE A 164 2.00 -13.71 1.71
CA ILE A 164 1.48 -12.39 2.04
C ILE A 164 0.06 -12.59 2.56
N GLN A 165 -0.19 -12.09 3.76
CA GLN A 165 -1.49 -12.11 4.40
C GLN A 165 -1.86 -10.69 4.79
N GLU A 166 -3.14 -10.40 4.85
CA GLU A 166 -3.62 -9.20 5.53
C GLU A 166 -3.58 -9.41 7.04
N THR A 167 -3.31 -8.34 7.77
CA THR A 167 -3.47 -8.31 9.23
C THR A 167 -4.56 -7.30 9.56
N ASN A 168 -5.71 -7.71 10.10
CA ASN A 168 -6.68 -6.74 10.62
C ASN A 168 -6.39 -6.52 12.12
N PRO A 169 -5.95 -5.32 12.52
CA PRO A 169 -5.66 -5.02 13.92
C PRO A 169 -6.91 -4.74 14.76
N THR A 170 -8.09 -4.70 14.14
CA THR A 170 -9.36 -4.37 14.79
C THR A 170 -10.14 -5.62 15.21
N THR A 171 -11.14 -5.43 16.08
CA THR A 171 -12.10 -6.48 16.43
C THR A 171 -13.16 -6.71 15.34
N HIS A 172 -13.22 -5.84 14.33
CA HIS A 172 -14.23 -5.85 13.27
C HIS A 172 -13.81 -6.76 12.11
N ARG A 173 -14.12 -8.06 12.24
CA ARG A 173 -13.76 -9.12 11.27
C ARG A 173 -14.33 -8.98 9.84
N HIS A 174 -15.14 -7.96 9.57
CA HIS A 174 -15.64 -7.67 8.23
C HIS A 174 -14.81 -6.61 7.51
N LEU A 175 -13.96 -5.86 8.24
CA LEU A 175 -13.06 -4.85 7.68
C LEU A 175 -11.79 -5.53 7.16
N HIS A 176 -11.91 -6.13 5.99
CA HIS A 176 -10.84 -6.91 5.36
C HIS A 176 -10.84 -6.73 3.85
N LEU A 177 -9.68 -6.95 3.25
CA LEU A 177 -9.54 -7.06 1.81
C LEU A 177 -10.21 -8.33 1.31
N ALA A 178 -10.75 -8.24 0.10
CA ALA A 178 -11.26 -9.42 -0.59
C ALA A 178 -10.12 -10.42 -0.84
N ASN A 179 -10.45 -11.72 -0.73
CA ASN A 179 -9.47 -12.82 -0.86
C ASN A 179 -8.70 -12.80 -2.20
N ASN A 180 -9.33 -12.31 -3.27
CA ASN A 180 -8.72 -12.14 -4.58
C ASN A 180 -7.53 -11.17 -4.56
N VAL A 181 -7.54 -10.14 -3.69
CA VAL A 181 -6.42 -9.21 -3.50
C VAL A 181 -5.21 -9.96 -2.94
N MET A 182 -5.38 -10.77 -1.89
CA MET A 182 -4.29 -11.58 -1.36
C MET A 182 -3.79 -12.61 -2.38
N GLY A 183 -4.72 -13.24 -3.12
CA GLY A 183 -4.37 -14.15 -4.22
C GLY A 183 -3.58 -13.47 -5.34
N ALA A 184 -3.88 -12.20 -5.64
CA ALA A 184 -3.14 -11.39 -6.60
C ALA A 184 -1.72 -11.08 -6.12
N LEU A 185 -1.55 -10.63 -4.86
CA LEU A 185 -0.24 -10.32 -4.30
C LEU A 185 0.66 -11.57 -4.27
N ASN A 186 0.12 -12.70 -3.81
CA ASN A 186 0.89 -13.94 -3.76
C ASN A 186 1.21 -14.48 -5.16
N GLY A 187 0.28 -14.33 -6.12
CA GLY A 187 0.53 -14.67 -7.52
C GLY A 187 1.62 -13.81 -8.15
N ALA A 188 1.58 -12.48 -7.92
CA ALA A 188 2.62 -11.55 -8.35
C ALA A 188 3.98 -11.91 -7.75
N ARG A 189 4.05 -12.23 -6.45
CA ARG A 189 5.27 -12.70 -5.79
C ARG A 189 5.83 -13.95 -6.45
N GLY A 190 4.99 -14.96 -6.66
CA GLY A 190 5.37 -16.20 -7.34
C GLY A 190 5.92 -15.94 -8.75
N ASN A 191 5.25 -15.08 -9.52
CA ASN A 191 5.69 -14.70 -10.87
C ASN A 191 7.05 -13.99 -10.87
N LEU A 192 7.27 -13.06 -9.95
CA LEU A 192 8.57 -12.39 -9.80
C LEU A 192 9.67 -13.40 -9.48
N HIS A 193 9.42 -14.34 -8.57
CA HIS A 193 10.39 -15.37 -8.22
C HIS A 193 10.72 -16.25 -9.44
N SER A 194 9.72 -16.68 -10.22
CA SER A 194 9.95 -17.42 -11.46
C SER A 194 10.75 -16.63 -12.49
N LYS A 195 10.46 -15.33 -12.67
CA LYS A 195 11.20 -14.46 -13.59
C LYS A 195 12.64 -14.21 -13.14
N LEU A 196 12.84 -14.07 -11.83
CA LEU A 196 14.17 -13.91 -11.23
C LEU A 196 15.02 -15.16 -11.46
N ILE A 197 14.48 -16.35 -11.17
CA ILE A 197 15.16 -17.61 -11.48
C ILE A 197 15.47 -17.69 -12.97
N LYS A 198 14.49 -17.41 -13.84
CA LYS A 198 14.74 -17.42 -15.28
C LYS A 198 15.87 -16.47 -15.68
N GLY A 199 15.86 -15.23 -15.20
CA GLY A 199 16.92 -14.26 -15.50
C GLY A 199 18.32 -14.68 -15.03
N LEU A 200 18.42 -15.37 -13.89
CA LEU A 200 19.68 -15.89 -13.37
C LEU A 200 20.20 -17.12 -14.15
N PHE A 201 19.30 -17.92 -14.72
CA PHE A 201 19.62 -19.22 -15.34
C PHE A 201 19.59 -19.24 -16.86
N ASP A 202 18.95 -18.26 -17.50
CA ASP A 202 19.00 -18.07 -18.95
C ASP A 202 20.45 -18.01 -19.50
N PRO A 203 21.44 -17.39 -18.81
CA PRO A 203 22.83 -17.45 -19.24
C PRO A 203 23.39 -18.88 -19.24
N ILE A 204 23.02 -19.72 -18.28
CA ILE A 204 23.50 -21.11 -18.18
C ILE A 204 22.97 -21.93 -19.36
N ASP A 205 21.65 -21.87 -19.62
CA ASP A 205 21.03 -22.53 -20.78
C ASP A 205 21.66 -22.03 -22.10
N TRP A 206 21.94 -20.73 -22.20
CA TRP A 206 22.62 -20.16 -23.36
C TRP A 206 24.03 -20.72 -23.55
N PHE A 207 24.84 -20.85 -22.48
CA PHE A 207 26.21 -21.39 -22.55
C PHE A 207 26.25 -22.85 -23.00
N LEU A 208 25.29 -23.67 -22.54
CA LEU A 208 25.20 -25.09 -22.91
C LEU A 208 25.00 -25.27 -24.42
N LYS A 209 24.37 -24.30 -25.08
CA LYS A 209 24.09 -24.31 -26.53
C LYS A 209 25.24 -23.75 -27.39
N GLN A 210 26.31 -23.21 -26.79
CA GLN A 210 27.40 -22.62 -27.56
C GLN A 210 28.37 -23.68 -28.11
N MET A 211 29.08 -23.34 -29.19
CA MET A 211 30.11 -24.20 -29.80
C MET A 211 31.53 -23.72 -29.53
N CYS A 212 31.71 -22.54 -28.93
CA CYS A 212 33.02 -21.99 -28.65
C CYS A 212 33.74 -22.73 -27.51
N LYS A 213 35.08 -22.84 -27.61
CA LYS A 213 35.92 -23.49 -26.60
C LYS A 213 35.88 -22.81 -25.22
N CYS A 214 35.57 -21.51 -25.15
CA CYS A 214 35.51 -20.78 -23.87
C CYS A 214 34.24 -21.04 -23.04
N LYS A 215 33.23 -21.74 -23.60
CA LYS A 215 31.91 -21.88 -22.94
C LYS A 215 31.99 -22.57 -21.58
N GLU A 216 32.81 -23.60 -21.45
CA GLU A 216 32.91 -24.41 -20.22
C GLU A 216 33.53 -23.61 -19.07
N ALA A 217 34.64 -22.93 -19.35
CA ALA A 217 35.30 -22.07 -18.37
C ALA A 217 34.40 -20.92 -17.91
N LEU A 218 33.59 -20.36 -18.81
CA LEU A 218 32.68 -19.26 -18.49
C LEU A 218 31.41 -19.72 -17.80
N LEU A 219 30.87 -20.89 -18.17
CA LEU A 219 29.79 -21.51 -17.41
C LEU A 219 30.22 -21.75 -15.96
N PHE A 220 31.41 -22.32 -15.76
CA PHE A 220 31.97 -22.50 -14.42
C PHE A 220 32.16 -21.17 -13.69
N SER A 221 32.69 -20.14 -14.37
CA SER A 221 32.82 -18.80 -13.78
C SER A 221 31.45 -18.20 -13.42
N SER A 222 30.42 -18.41 -14.22
CA SER A 222 29.05 -17.94 -13.97
C SER A 222 28.50 -18.56 -12.69
N CYS A 223 28.58 -19.90 -12.58
CA CYS A 223 28.14 -20.61 -11.38
C CYS A 223 28.92 -20.18 -10.14
N LYS A 224 30.24 -19.95 -10.26
CA LYS A 224 31.07 -19.41 -9.16
C LYS A 224 30.68 -17.98 -8.79
N GLY A 225 30.33 -17.14 -9.77
CA GLY A 225 29.82 -15.79 -9.55
C GLY A 225 28.48 -15.81 -8.81
N LEU A 226 27.54 -16.65 -9.26
CA LEU A 226 26.25 -16.86 -8.58
C LEU A 226 26.45 -17.39 -7.16
N SER A 227 27.40 -18.29 -6.92
CA SER A 227 27.72 -18.78 -5.56
C SER A 227 28.12 -17.67 -4.60
N LYS A 228 28.83 -16.63 -5.06
CA LYS A 228 29.23 -15.49 -4.21
C LYS A 228 28.07 -14.59 -3.79
N THR A 229 26.98 -14.58 -4.53
CA THR A 229 25.76 -13.86 -4.14
C THR A 229 25.06 -14.52 -2.95
N GLY A 230 25.36 -15.80 -2.69
CA GLY A 230 24.69 -16.60 -1.65
C GLY A 230 23.28 -17.00 -2.03
N ILE A 231 22.92 -16.99 -3.32
CA ILE A 231 21.66 -17.50 -3.87
C ILE A 231 21.80 -18.95 -4.35
N TRP A 232 23.03 -19.43 -4.53
CA TRP A 232 23.30 -20.79 -5.02
C TRP A 232 23.65 -21.73 -3.85
N PRO A 233 23.02 -22.92 -3.76
CA PRO A 233 22.03 -23.49 -4.68
C PRO A 233 20.60 -22.94 -4.46
N LEU A 234 19.81 -22.76 -5.53
CA LEU A 234 18.50 -22.09 -5.47
C LEU A 234 17.50 -22.78 -4.53
N GLU A 235 17.57 -24.10 -4.47
CA GLU A 235 16.66 -24.97 -3.73
C GLU A 235 16.67 -24.65 -2.23
N THR A 236 17.80 -24.17 -1.71
CA THR A 236 17.95 -23.79 -0.30
C THR A 236 17.55 -22.35 -0.01
N HIS A 237 17.20 -21.56 -1.04
CA HIS A 237 16.96 -20.13 -0.93
C HIS A 237 15.54 -19.69 -1.31
N HIS A 238 14.59 -20.62 -1.45
CA HIS A 238 13.16 -20.32 -1.64
C HIS A 238 12.55 -19.46 -0.53
N LYS A 239 13.21 -19.35 0.63
CA LYS A 239 12.82 -18.48 1.75
C LYS A 239 13.37 -17.06 1.67
N LYS A 240 14.28 -16.77 0.74
CA LYS A 240 14.74 -15.39 0.54
C LYS A 240 13.71 -14.63 -0.26
N ASN A 241 13.44 -13.39 0.16
CA ASN A 241 12.58 -12.53 -0.64
C ASN A 241 13.32 -12.03 -1.90
N VAL A 242 12.56 -11.56 -2.88
CA VAL A 242 13.09 -11.12 -4.17
C VAL A 242 14.06 -9.95 -3.98
N GLN A 243 13.75 -9.01 -3.09
CA GLN A 243 14.59 -7.83 -2.86
C GLN A 243 15.97 -8.20 -2.29
N GLU A 244 16.03 -9.08 -1.28
CA GLU A 244 17.29 -9.60 -0.72
C GLU A 244 18.16 -10.28 -1.78
N ILE A 245 17.53 -11.05 -2.67
CA ILE A 245 18.24 -11.69 -3.78
C ILE A 245 18.82 -10.62 -4.71
N LEU A 246 18.01 -9.65 -5.13
CA LEU A 246 18.47 -8.55 -5.98
C LEU A 246 19.62 -7.80 -5.31
N ASP A 247 19.50 -7.43 -4.05
CA ASP A 247 20.52 -6.70 -3.28
C ASP A 247 21.85 -7.46 -3.18
N SER A 248 21.84 -8.77 -3.33
CA SER A 248 23.06 -9.58 -3.38
C SER A 248 23.81 -9.56 -4.71
N PHE A 249 23.21 -9.02 -5.79
CA PHE A 249 23.82 -9.03 -7.13
C PHE A 249 25.12 -8.23 -7.21
N ASP A 250 25.36 -7.27 -6.32
CA ASP A 250 26.64 -6.52 -6.27
C ASP A 250 27.82 -7.43 -5.90
N LYS A 251 27.54 -8.60 -5.32
CA LYS A 251 28.55 -9.62 -5.01
C LYS A 251 28.84 -10.54 -6.19
N PHE A 252 28.10 -10.42 -7.29
CA PHE A 252 28.29 -11.23 -8.49
C PHE A 252 29.60 -10.84 -9.20
N VAL A 253 30.61 -11.71 -9.10
CA VAL A 253 31.93 -11.47 -9.68
C VAL A 253 32.40 -12.69 -10.46
N CYS A 254 32.55 -12.52 -11.77
CA CYS A 254 33.06 -13.53 -12.71
C CYS A 254 34.51 -13.22 -13.14
N VAL A 255 35.32 -14.26 -13.29
CA VAL A 255 36.67 -14.16 -13.85
C VAL A 255 36.59 -14.52 -15.34
N ILE A 256 36.76 -13.52 -16.20
CA ILE A 256 36.66 -13.69 -17.65
C ILE A 256 38.07 -13.82 -18.23
N ALA A 257 38.37 -14.96 -18.87
CA ALA A 257 39.66 -15.20 -19.50
C ALA A 257 39.88 -14.29 -20.72
N THR A 258 41.13 -13.89 -20.98
CA THR A 258 41.51 -12.96 -22.06
C THR A 258 41.15 -13.48 -23.46
N ASN A 259 41.17 -14.80 -23.67
CA ASN A 259 40.81 -15.47 -24.93
C ASN A 259 39.29 -15.71 -25.11
N THR A 260 38.45 -15.11 -24.27
CA THR A 260 36.99 -15.24 -24.36
C THR A 260 36.44 -14.51 -25.59
N CYS A 261 35.58 -15.18 -26.37
CA CYS A 261 34.88 -14.54 -27.48
C CYS A 261 33.89 -13.46 -27.02
N LEU A 262 33.60 -12.50 -27.88
CA LEU A 262 32.76 -11.34 -27.54
C LEU A 262 31.34 -11.72 -27.08
N SER A 263 30.73 -12.74 -27.71
CA SER A 263 29.37 -13.19 -27.37
C SER A 263 29.29 -13.76 -25.95
N CYS A 264 30.30 -14.52 -25.52
CA CYS A 264 30.33 -15.06 -24.17
C CYS A 264 30.71 -14.00 -23.13
N ARG A 265 31.59 -13.05 -23.48
CA ARG A 265 31.97 -11.94 -22.60
C ARG A 265 30.76 -11.07 -22.24
N SER A 266 29.91 -10.75 -23.21
CA SER A 266 28.74 -9.88 -22.98
C SER A 266 27.75 -10.48 -21.98
N LYS A 267 27.62 -11.81 -21.95
CA LYS A 267 26.72 -12.54 -21.04
C LYS A 267 27.14 -12.54 -19.58
N LEU A 268 28.42 -12.35 -19.28
CA LEU A 268 28.96 -12.34 -17.91
C LEU A 268 29.52 -10.97 -17.49
N SER A 269 29.24 -9.95 -18.29
CA SER A 269 29.57 -8.58 -17.92
C SER A 269 28.79 -8.17 -16.66
N PRO A 270 29.33 -7.27 -15.82
CA PRO A 270 28.58 -6.68 -14.70
C PRO A 270 27.24 -6.06 -15.16
N SER A 271 27.19 -5.52 -16.37
CA SER A 271 25.97 -4.99 -16.97
C SER A 271 24.91 -6.08 -17.20
N ALA A 272 25.28 -7.34 -17.42
CA ALA A 272 24.32 -8.41 -17.64
C ALA A 272 23.49 -8.72 -16.39
N ILE A 273 24.13 -8.84 -15.22
CA ILE A 273 23.43 -9.09 -13.96
C ILE A 273 22.62 -7.85 -13.51
N GLU A 274 23.13 -6.66 -13.79
CA GLU A 274 22.41 -5.41 -13.50
C GLU A 274 21.18 -5.25 -14.39
N ASN A 275 21.26 -5.64 -15.67
CA ASN A 275 20.09 -5.68 -16.54
C ASN A 275 19.01 -6.64 -16.03
N VAL A 276 19.41 -7.78 -15.43
CA VAL A 276 18.46 -8.67 -14.75
C VAL A 276 17.82 -7.94 -13.56
N ARG A 277 18.61 -7.25 -12.72
CA ARG A 277 18.09 -6.46 -11.59
C ARG A 277 17.05 -5.44 -12.04
N ILE A 278 17.39 -4.59 -13.01
CA ILE A 278 16.52 -3.55 -13.56
C ILE A 278 15.26 -4.16 -14.15
N SER A 279 15.41 -5.23 -14.94
CA SER A 279 14.28 -5.92 -15.56
C SER A 279 13.31 -6.47 -14.51
N ILE A 280 13.81 -7.12 -13.45
CA ILE A 280 12.99 -7.66 -12.36
C ILE A 280 12.32 -6.54 -11.57
N GLN A 281 13.03 -5.46 -11.23
CA GLN A 281 12.45 -4.32 -10.49
C GLN A 281 11.34 -3.58 -11.24
N ALA A 282 11.35 -3.66 -12.58
CA ALA A 282 10.32 -3.11 -13.45
C ALA A 282 9.12 -4.07 -13.66
N GLN A 283 9.22 -5.34 -13.24
CA GLN A 283 8.17 -6.34 -13.50
C GLN A 283 6.90 -6.12 -12.70
N PHE A 284 6.90 -5.37 -11.60
CA PHE A 284 5.68 -5.15 -10.82
C PHE A 284 5.74 -3.81 -10.11
N GLY A 285 4.76 -2.95 -10.41
CA GLY A 285 4.65 -1.61 -9.86
C GLY A 285 3.81 -1.53 -8.58
N GLY A 286 3.16 -2.63 -8.18
CA GLY A 286 2.06 -2.64 -7.19
C GLY A 286 0.71 -2.88 -7.87
N LEU A 287 -0.31 -3.18 -7.08
CA LEU A 287 -1.68 -3.25 -7.56
C LEU A 287 -2.23 -1.84 -7.84
N CYS A 288 -3.16 -1.74 -8.79
CA CYS A 288 -3.80 -0.50 -9.21
C CYS A 288 -5.29 -0.56 -8.86
N LEU A 289 -5.78 0.40 -8.06
CA LEU A 289 -7.18 0.43 -7.64
C LEU A 289 -8.13 0.63 -8.83
N ASP A 290 -7.79 1.51 -9.78
CA ASP A 290 -8.59 1.69 -11.00
C ASP A 290 -8.74 0.39 -11.79
N CYS A 291 -7.63 -0.35 -11.99
CA CYS A 291 -7.69 -1.67 -12.64
C CYS A 291 -8.53 -2.67 -11.85
N MET A 292 -8.48 -2.62 -10.52
CA MET A 292 -9.32 -3.47 -9.66
C MET A 292 -10.79 -3.17 -9.89
N ASP A 293 -11.17 -1.90 -9.91
CA ASP A 293 -12.54 -1.46 -10.08
C ASP A 293 -13.04 -1.72 -11.52
N HIS A 294 -12.25 -1.39 -12.54
CA HIS A 294 -12.60 -1.60 -13.95
C HIS A 294 -12.77 -3.08 -14.31
N SER A 295 -12.12 -3.99 -13.58
CA SER A 295 -12.15 -5.43 -13.84
C SER A 295 -13.20 -6.19 -13.02
N MET A 296 -13.98 -5.50 -12.18
CA MET A 296 -15.06 -6.11 -11.42
C MET A 296 -16.12 -6.71 -12.36
N PRO A 297 -16.77 -7.84 -11.99
CA PRO A 297 -17.72 -8.52 -12.86
C PRO A 297 -18.87 -7.66 -13.39
N ASP A 298 -19.30 -6.68 -12.58
CA ASP A 298 -20.39 -5.74 -12.79
C ASP A 298 -19.94 -4.37 -13.31
N SER A 299 -18.64 -4.17 -13.56
CA SER A 299 -18.12 -2.94 -14.13
C SER A 299 -18.52 -2.79 -15.60
N GLU A 300 -19.06 -1.62 -15.96
CA GLU A 300 -19.31 -1.22 -17.35
C GLU A 300 -18.01 -1.10 -18.17
N GLU A 301 -16.88 -0.88 -17.49
CA GLU A 301 -15.56 -0.70 -18.09
C GLU A 301 -14.82 -2.03 -18.32
N ARG A 302 -15.43 -3.16 -17.95
CA ARG A 302 -14.80 -4.48 -18.03
C ARG A 302 -14.34 -4.84 -19.44
N PHE A 303 -15.09 -4.46 -20.47
CA PHE A 303 -14.68 -4.70 -21.86
C PHE A 303 -13.46 -3.85 -22.23
N ALA A 304 -13.45 -2.56 -21.85
CA ALA A 304 -12.32 -1.66 -22.08
C ALA A 304 -11.06 -2.16 -21.37
N TYR A 305 -11.20 -2.64 -20.13
CA TYR A 305 -10.12 -3.25 -19.36
C TYR A 305 -9.38 -4.36 -20.13
N PHE A 306 -10.11 -5.26 -20.80
CA PHE A 306 -9.50 -6.33 -21.60
C PHE A 306 -8.94 -5.83 -22.93
N ALA A 307 -9.56 -4.82 -23.55
CA ALA A 307 -9.06 -4.21 -24.77
C ALA A 307 -7.68 -3.55 -24.59
N HIS A 308 -7.34 -3.13 -23.36
CA HIS A 308 -6.02 -2.56 -23.04
C HIS A 308 -4.85 -3.52 -23.32
N ASP A 309 -5.06 -4.84 -23.21
CA ASP A 309 -4.01 -5.82 -23.50
C ASP A 309 -3.71 -5.91 -25.00
N ILE A 310 -4.76 -5.81 -25.84
CA ILE A 310 -4.62 -5.76 -27.31
C ILE A 310 -3.84 -4.51 -27.73
N GLY A 311 -4.17 -3.37 -27.12
CA GLY A 311 -3.51 -2.10 -27.39
C GLY A 311 -2.12 -1.96 -26.74
N LYS A 312 -1.75 -2.85 -25.81
CA LYS A 312 -0.59 -2.72 -24.92
C LYS A 312 -0.57 -1.40 -24.15
N ARG A 313 -1.74 -0.91 -23.74
CA ARG A 313 -1.92 0.35 -23.01
C ARG A 313 -2.60 0.10 -21.67
N TRP A 314 -1.90 -0.63 -20.81
CA TRP A 314 -2.47 -1.23 -19.60
C TRP A 314 -2.88 -0.24 -18.51
N ASP A 315 -2.31 0.95 -18.50
CA ASP A 315 -2.65 2.06 -17.60
C ASP A 315 -3.52 3.13 -18.25
N THR A 316 -4.12 2.84 -19.42
CA THR A 316 -5.14 3.71 -20.01
C THR A 316 -6.29 3.83 -19.01
N ASP A 317 -6.76 5.06 -18.81
CA ASP A 317 -7.82 5.43 -17.87
C ASP A 317 -7.50 5.20 -16.38
N CYS A 318 -6.23 4.94 -16.03
CA CYS A 318 -5.78 4.86 -14.64
C CYS A 318 -5.19 6.21 -14.17
N ARG A 319 -5.42 6.56 -12.90
CA ARG A 319 -4.85 7.74 -12.22
C ARG A 319 -3.35 7.61 -11.96
N ILE A 320 -2.80 6.40 -12.10
CA ILE A 320 -1.39 6.08 -11.86
C ILE A 320 -0.81 5.31 -13.04
N THR A 321 0.43 5.61 -13.38
CA THR A 321 1.14 4.89 -14.46
C THR A 321 1.56 3.49 -14.01
N HIS A 322 1.39 2.48 -14.86
CA HIS A 322 1.86 1.13 -14.57
C HIS A 322 1.92 0.23 -15.82
N GLY A 323 2.70 -0.85 -15.74
CA GLY A 323 2.84 -1.81 -16.83
C GLY A 323 1.82 -2.96 -16.79
N GLN A 324 1.93 -3.85 -17.77
CA GLN A 324 1.13 -5.07 -17.90
C GLN A 324 1.00 -5.88 -16.61
N PRO A 325 2.07 -6.13 -15.82
CA PRO A 325 1.92 -7.03 -14.68
C PRO A 325 1.09 -6.43 -13.56
N SER A 326 1.19 -5.12 -13.34
CA SER A 326 0.32 -4.41 -12.39
C SER A 326 -1.13 -4.50 -12.83
N TRP A 327 -1.43 -4.28 -14.11
CA TRP A 327 -2.77 -4.47 -14.68
C TRP A 327 -3.25 -5.91 -14.47
N TYR A 328 -2.51 -6.91 -14.97
CA TYR A 328 -2.88 -8.31 -14.91
C TYR A 328 -3.18 -8.80 -13.48
N TRP A 329 -2.33 -8.46 -12.52
CA TRP A 329 -2.53 -8.88 -11.12
C TRP A 329 -3.61 -8.06 -10.41
N SER A 330 -3.98 -6.88 -10.92
CA SER A 330 -5.09 -6.09 -10.38
C SER A 330 -6.46 -6.58 -10.85
N HIS A 331 -6.54 -7.60 -11.70
CA HIS A 331 -7.81 -8.17 -12.14
C HIS A 331 -8.61 -8.79 -10.99
N MET A 332 -9.82 -8.26 -10.71
CA MET A 332 -10.69 -8.68 -9.60
C MET A 332 -11.88 -9.56 -10.02
N GLY A 333 -12.12 -9.74 -11.31
CA GLY A 333 -13.14 -10.66 -11.81
C GLY A 333 -12.85 -12.14 -11.48
N GLN A 334 -13.84 -13.02 -11.70
CA GLN A 334 -13.56 -14.46 -11.73
C GLN A 334 -12.48 -14.67 -12.77
N ARG A 335 -11.30 -15.17 -12.38
CA ARG A 335 -10.27 -15.58 -13.35
C ARG A 335 -10.92 -16.65 -14.24
N PRO A 336 -11.34 -16.33 -15.47
CA PRO A 336 -11.59 -17.39 -16.42
C PRO A 336 -10.21 -18.05 -16.63
N ASP A 337 -10.16 -19.27 -17.12
CA ASP A 337 -8.90 -19.78 -17.65
C ASP A 337 -8.50 -18.86 -18.83
N ILE A 338 -7.67 -17.82 -18.58
CA ILE A 338 -7.42 -16.66 -19.48
C ILE A 338 -6.73 -17.07 -20.78
N LEU A 339 -6.45 -18.37 -20.98
CA LEU A 339 -5.94 -18.90 -22.24
C LEU A 339 -6.96 -19.70 -23.05
N GLY A 340 -8.13 -20.07 -22.49
CA GLY A 340 -9.12 -20.91 -23.17
C GLY A 340 -10.30 -20.13 -23.78
N ASN A 341 -10.88 -19.20 -23.03
CA ASN A 341 -12.23 -18.70 -23.36
C ASN A 341 -12.28 -17.40 -24.18
N ILE A 342 -11.20 -16.61 -24.23
CA ILE A 342 -11.15 -15.39 -25.07
C ILE A 342 -11.02 -15.75 -26.56
N TYR A 343 -10.26 -16.81 -26.89
CA TYR A 343 -10.18 -17.30 -28.27
C TYR A 343 -11.53 -17.87 -28.76
N ILE A 344 -12.25 -18.61 -27.92
CA ILE A 344 -13.55 -19.21 -28.28
C ILE A 344 -14.64 -18.14 -28.49
N PHE A 345 -14.61 -17.04 -27.74
CA PHE A 345 -15.62 -15.98 -27.86
C PHE A 345 -15.37 -15.07 -29.08
N MET A 346 -14.11 -14.80 -29.45
CA MET A 346 -13.78 -14.02 -30.66
C MET A 346 -13.96 -14.82 -31.96
N ASP A 347 -13.63 -16.11 -31.97
CA ASP A 347 -13.84 -16.97 -33.15
C ASP A 347 -15.32 -17.19 -33.47
N ASN A 348 -16.17 -17.36 -32.44
CA ASN A 348 -17.62 -17.50 -32.63
C ASN A 348 -18.31 -16.20 -33.09
N TRP A 349 -17.78 -15.03 -32.73
CA TRP A 349 -18.34 -13.74 -33.17
C TRP A 349 -17.89 -13.34 -34.58
N MET A 350 -16.63 -13.62 -34.95
CA MET A 350 -16.16 -13.35 -36.32
C MET A 350 -16.69 -14.35 -37.36
N GLY A 351 -17.06 -15.58 -36.95
CA GLY A 351 -17.72 -16.56 -37.82
C GLY A 351 -19.22 -16.29 -38.08
N LEU A 352 -19.84 -15.35 -37.37
CA LEU A 352 -21.24 -14.93 -37.56
C LEU A 352 -21.37 -13.63 -38.38
N LEU A 353 -20.25 -13.01 -38.75
CA LEU A 353 -20.18 -11.76 -39.52
C LEU A 353 -19.38 -11.90 -40.83
N MET A 354 -19.08 -13.13 -41.24
CA MET A 354 -18.66 -13.51 -42.61
C MET A 354 -19.64 -14.56 -43.13
#